data_AF-A0A2V7RAD8-F1
#
_entry.id   AF-A0A2V7RAD8-F1
#
_cell.length_a   1.000
_cell.length_b   1.000
_cell.length_c   1.000
_cell.angle_alpha   90.00
_cell.angle_beta   90.00
_cell.angle_gamma   90.00
#
_symmetry.space_group_name_H-M   'P 1'
#
loop_
_entity.id
_entity.type
_entity.pdbx_description
1 polymer ?
#
loop_
_entity_poly.entity_id
_entity_poly.type
_entity_poly.pdbx_seq_one_letter_code
_entity_poly.pdbx_strand_id
1 'polypeptide(L)'
;MSAAARTVEHATCLGCGCACDDITVVVQRGRLTEAKRACALGTAWFGDGQVPDVVRIRGRAGTLERALSEATRLLREAKRPLVYLAGDISCEVQRDAVAIADRLKGAIDSLAGTAAPGVLAAQRRGRAGATLGELRQRADLVVFWGVDPDARYPRYSARYAVDPVGLAVPAGRRSRRVIAVDVGDARGPAAADGRVAIPPDAELDALGAMRAQVQGRTVAPDGPFGTAIALVHEMTKARYVALVADAEPGPTPSDPDRAEALIALAQALNDPTRCALSTLRGGGNRSGADAVLTWQTGFPFAVDFGRGYPTYRPHAGAAERLAGGEVDAALVIGAPATLPDSIARGLGGVATIAIGPRASAAGWKPVVAVDTGVAGIHEGGTAFRMDDVPLPLRPAFGGEDVRSAASTVRALRERLEGAA
;
A
#
# COMPACT_ATOMS: atom_id res chain seq x y z
N MET A 1 -6.49 -17.16 39.25
CA MET A 1 -5.12 -16.89 38.76
C MET A 1 -5.23 -15.89 37.63
N SER A 2 -4.67 -14.68 37.76
CA SER A 2 -4.72 -13.69 36.68
C SER A 2 -3.90 -14.21 35.52
N ALA A 3 -4.50 -14.37 34.34
CA ALA A 3 -3.76 -14.73 33.13
C ALA A 3 -2.59 -13.75 32.95
N ALA A 4 -1.37 -14.29 32.86
CA ALA A 4 -0.16 -13.50 32.74
C ALA A 4 -0.20 -12.66 31.45
N ALA A 5 0.32 -11.44 31.51
CA ALA A 5 0.43 -10.58 30.33
C ALA A 5 1.42 -11.19 29.33
N ARG A 6 1.00 -11.34 28.08
CA ARG A 6 1.89 -11.74 26.97
C ARG A 6 2.43 -10.47 26.31
N THR A 7 3.74 -10.37 26.20
CA THR A 7 4.39 -9.25 25.48
C THR A 7 5.02 -9.80 24.21
N VAL A 8 4.76 -9.13 23.08
CA VAL A 8 5.40 -9.42 21.79
C VAL A 8 6.19 -8.19 21.36
N GLU A 9 7.50 -8.35 21.28
CA GLU A 9 8.40 -7.31 20.79
C GLU A 9 8.55 -7.38 19.28
N HIS A 10 8.90 -6.24 18.68
CA HIS A 10 9.14 -6.11 17.25
C HIS A 10 7.93 -6.55 16.39
N ALA A 11 6.72 -6.27 16.85
CA ALA A 11 5.52 -6.45 16.06
C ALA A 11 5.52 -5.48 14.87
N THR A 12 5.13 -5.98 13.69
CA THR A 12 5.05 -5.19 12.46
C THR A 12 3.68 -4.53 12.36
N CYS A 13 3.67 -3.19 12.38
CA CYS A 13 2.47 -2.38 12.25
C CYS A 13 2.17 -2.04 10.80
N LEU A 14 1.04 -2.53 10.27
CA LEU A 14 0.60 -2.24 8.90
C LEU A 14 -0.40 -1.05 8.81
N GLY A 15 -0.51 -0.21 9.83
CA GLY A 15 -1.43 0.94 9.80
C GLY A 15 -1.16 1.96 8.68
N CYS A 16 0.07 2.05 8.19
CA CYS A 16 0.47 2.80 6.99
C CYS A 16 1.66 2.10 6.30
N GLY A 17 2.08 2.55 5.12
CA GLY A 17 3.17 1.90 4.39
C GLY A 17 4.54 2.00 5.05
N CYS A 18 4.67 2.70 6.19
CA CYS A 18 5.90 2.73 7.00
C CYS A 18 6.23 1.36 7.62
N ALA A 19 5.26 0.45 7.69
CA ALA A 19 5.39 -0.91 8.21
C ALA A 19 6.31 -1.01 9.43
N CYS A 20 5.99 -0.25 10.48
CA CYS A 20 6.87 -0.09 11.63
C CYS A 20 7.07 -1.41 12.37
N ASP A 21 8.27 -1.98 12.39
CA ASP A 21 8.61 -3.29 12.98
C ASP A 21 9.29 -3.21 14.37
N ASP A 22 9.15 -2.08 15.04
CA ASP A 22 9.65 -1.84 16.40
C ASP A 22 8.50 -1.73 17.42
N ILE A 23 7.29 -2.16 17.10
CA ILE A 23 6.18 -2.01 18.04
C ILE A 23 6.28 -3.10 19.12
N THR A 24 6.05 -2.72 20.38
CA THR A 24 5.88 -3.70 21.46
C THR A 24 4.42 -3.76 21.82
N VAL A 25 3.82 -4.94 21.65
CA VAL A 25 2.40 -5.20 21.90
C VAL A 25 2.24 -5.98 23.19
N VAL A 26 1.30 -5.57 24.05
CA VAL A 26 0.96 -6.25 25.30
C VAL A 26 -0.47 -6.77 25.22
N VAL A 27 -0.64 -8.08 25.45
CA VAL A 27 -1.93 -8.77 25.48
C VAL A 27 -2.21 -9.24 26.91
N GLN A 28 -3.37 -8.89 27.43
CA GLN A 28 -3.85 -9.34 28.75
C GLN A 28 -5.29 -9.81 28.63
N ARG A 29 -5.60 -10.98 29.21
CA ARG A 29 -6.95 -11.56 29.21
C ARG A 29 -7.59 -11.61 27.81
N GLY A 30 -6.79 -12.02 26.82
CA GLY A 30 -7.24 -12.16 25.43
C GLY A 30 -7.51 -10.85 24.70
N ARG A 31 -7.03 -9.70 25.20
CA ARG A 31 -7.16 -8.39 24.55
C ARG A 31 -5.82 -7.67 24.48
N LEU A 32 -5.61 -6.94 23.39
CA LEU A 32 -4.49 -6.03 23.27
C LEU A 32 -4.75 -4.80 24.14
N THR A 33 -3.89 -4.59 25.14
CA THR A 33 -4.04 -3.48 26.10
C THR A 33 -3.08 -2.34 25.81
N GLU A 34 -1.98 -2.60 25.12
CA GLU A 34 -0.95 -1.59 24.84
C GLU A 34 -0.20 -1.89 23.53
N ALA A 35 0.08 -0.83 22.76
CA ALA A 35 0.96 -0.86 21.59
C ALA A 35 2.03 0.25 21.72
N LYS A 36 3.14 -0.07 22.40
CA LYS A 36 4.23 0.88 22.65
C LYS A 36 4.94 1.25 21.35
N ARG A 37 5.28 2.54 21.20
CA ARG A 37 5.88 3.15 19.98
C ARG A 37 4.95 3.21 18.77
N ALA A 38 3.67 2.82 18.90
CA ALA A 38 2.70 3.01 17.83
C ALA A 38 2.28 4.48 17.75
N CYS A 39 2.12 5.01 16.53
CA CYS A 39 1.43 6.29 16.33
C CYS A 39 -0.10 6.08 16.41
N ALA A 40 -0.88 7.13 16.16
CA ALA A 40 -2.34 7.05 16.12
C ALA A 40 -2.86 5.99 15.14
N LEU A 41 -2.31 5.93 13.92
CA LEU A 41 -2.66 4.92 12.92
C LEU A 41 -2.28 3.50 13.37
N GLY A 42 -1.13 3.35 14.03
CA GLY A 42 -0.72 2.05 14.57
C GLY A 42 -1.61 1.59 15.71
N THR A 43 -2.00 2.50 16.61
CA THR A 43 -2.94 2.21 17.70
C THR A 43 -4.29 1.79 17.15
N ALA A 44 -4.79 2.47 16.11
CA ALA A 44 -6.02 2.10 15.42
C ALA A 44 -5.91 0.74 14.70
N TRP A 45 -4.76 0.47 14.08
CA TRP A 45 -4.47 -0.81 13.41
C TRP A 45 -4.53 -2.00 14.37
N PHE A 46 -3.83 -1.89 15.51
CA PHE A 46 -3.81 -2.94 16.54
C PHE A 46 -5.16 -3.05 17.26
N GLY A 47 -5.81 -1.93 17.55
CA GLY A 47 -7.06 -1.87 18.31
C GLY A 47 -6.94 -2.60 19.64
N ASP A 48 -7.99 -3.33 20.01
CA ASP A 48 -7.97 -4.27 21.14
C ASP A 48 -7.65 -5.71 20.72
N GLY A 49 -7.29 -5.91 19.45
CA GLY A 49 -7.05 -7.22 18.85
C GLY A 49 -8.28 -8.13 18.81
N GLN A 50 -9.50 -7.60 18.96
CA GLN A 50 -10.72 -8.40 18.81
C GLN A 50 -11.23 -8.34 17.38
N VAL A 51 -11.57 -9.51 16.85
CA VAL A 51 -12.31 -9.68 15.60
C VAL A 51 -13.51 -10.60 15.83
N PRO A 52 -14.65 -10.34 15.18
CA PRO A 52 -15.77 -11.26 15.20
C PRO A 52 -15.38 -12.59 14.56
N ASP A 53 -16.05 -13.68 14.98
CA ASP A 53 -15.91 -15.00 14.36
C ASP A 53 -17.20 -15.39 13.59
N VAL A 54 -17.82 -14.43 12.91
CA VAL A 54 -19.12 -14.64 12.27
C VAL A 54 -18.97 -15.25 10.89
N VAL A 55 -19.80 -16.26 10.62
CA VAL A 55 -20.03 -16.81 9.29
C VAL A 55 -21.47 -16.56 8.87
N ARG A 56 -21.66 -15.88 7.73
CA ARG A 56 -22.97 -15.62 7.13
C ARG A 56 -23.08 -16.23 5.75
N ILE A 57 -24.26 -16.80 5.46
CA ILE A 57 -24.68 -17.27 4.15
C ILE A 57 -26.03 -16.64 3.84
N ARG A 58 -26.10 -15.78 2.82
CA ARG A 58 -27.30 -15.02 2.42
C ARG A 58 -27.93 -14.28 3.61
N GLY A 59 -27.06 -13.66 4.42
CA GLY A 59 -27.46 -12.91 5.62
C GLY A 59 -27.83 -13.75 6.85
N ARG A 60 -27.86 -15.09 6.75
CA ARG A 60 -28.16 -16.00 7.88
C ARG A 60 -26.88 -16.60 8.46
N ALA A 61 -26.89 -16.93 9.75
CA ALA A 61 -25.77 -17.64 10.37
C ALA A 61 -25.52 -18.98 9.66
N GLY A 62 -24.25 -19.35 9.50
CA GLY A 62 -23.83 -20.60 8.86
C GLY A 62 -22.57 -21.18 9.48
N THR A 63 -22.17 -22.37 9.01
CA THR A 63 -20.89 -22.99 9.35
C THR A 63 -19.84 -22.66 8.30
N LEU A 64 -18.57 -22.66 8.67
CA LEU A 64 -17.45 -22.47 7.73
C LEU A 64 -17.54 -23.42 6.52
N GLU A 65 -17.81 -24.70 6.75
CA GLU A 65 -17.91 -25.70 5.68
C GLU A 65 -18.99 -25.35 4.66
N ARG A 66 -20.23 -25.08 5.10
CA ARG A 66 -21.33 -24.66 4.23
C ARG A 66 -21.03 -23.35 3.50
N ALA A 67 -20.36 -22.40 4.16
CA ALA A 67 -19.98 -21.14 3.55
C ALA A 67 -18.95 -21.35 2.43
N LEU A 68 -17.93 -22.18 2.66
CA LEU A 68 -16.96 -22.56 1.63
C LEU A 68 -17.62 -23.32 0.49
N SER A 69 -18.54 -24.26 0.76
CA SER A 69 -19.29 -24.95 -0.30
C SER A 69 -20.13 -24.00 -1.17
N GLU A 70 -20.85 -23.04 -0.55
CA GLU A 70 -21.62 -22.05 -1.30
C GLU A 70 -20.71 -21.09 -2.09
N ALA A 71 -19.58 -20.66 -1.50
CA ALA A 71 -18.58 -19.85 -2.20
C ALA A 71 -17.99 -20.58 -3.41
N THR A 72 -17.58 -21.85 -3.24
CA THR A 72 -17.08 -22.70 -4.33
C THR A 72 -18.11 -22.83 -5.45
N ARG A 73 -19.39 -23.08 -5.11
CA ARG A 73 -20.48 -23.18 -6.09
C ARG A 73 -20.64 -21.89 -6.90
N LEU A 74 -20.75 -20.74 -6.23
CA LEU A 74 -20.91 -19.44 -6.87
C LEU A 74 -19.74 -19.08 -7.78
N LEU A 75 -18.51 -19.31 -7.32
CA LEU A 75 -17.32 -19.00 -8.11
C LEU A 75 -17.17 -19.90 -9.34
N ARG A 76 -17.59 -21.16 -9.26
CA ARG A 76 -17.58 -22.09 -10.41
C ARG A 76 -18.62 -21.77 -11.47
N GLU A 77 -19.77 -21.25 -11.06
CA GLU A 77 -20.85 -20.84 -11.96
C GLU A 77 -20.56 -19.48 -12.64
N ALA A 78 -19.64 -18.68 -12.08
CA ALA A 78 -19.27 -17.37 -12.61
C ALA A 78 -18.55 -17.47 -13.95
N LYS A 79 -18.92 -16.60 -14.89
CA LYS A 79 -18.30 -16.50 -16.22
C LYS A 79 -17.21 -15.44 -16.26
N ARG A 80 -17.31 -14.41 -15.41
CA ARG A 80 -16.35 -13.30 -15.32
C ARG A 80 -16.06 -12.97 -13.85
N PRO A 81 -15.47 -13.92 -13.10
CA PRO A 81 -15.19 -13.72 -11.68
C PRO A 81 -14.07 -12.69 -11.47
N LEU A 82 -14.20 -11.90 -10.41
CA LEU A 82 -13.17 -10.97 -9.92
C LEU A 82 -12.66 -11.43 -8.54
N VAL A 83 -11.36 -11.52 -8.34
CA VAL A 83 -10.72 -11.62 -7.02
C VAL A 83 -10.17 -10.24 -6.66
N TYR A 84 -10.54 -9.69 -5.51
CA TYR A 84 -10.06 -8.39 -5.04
C TYR A 84 -9.37 -8.51 -3.69
N LEU A 85 -8.13 -8.02 -3.60
CA LEU A 85 -7.29 -8.12 -2.41
C LEU A 85 -7.26 -6.80 -1.62
N ALA A 86 -7.64 -6.88 -0.35
CA ALA A 86 -7.44 -5.82 0.64
C ALA A 86 -6.01 -5.87 1.24
N GLY A 87 -5.72 -4.96 2.18
CA GLY A 87 -4.36 -4.74 2.69
C GLY A 87 -4.00 -5.56 3.94
N ASP A 88 -4.96 -6.17 4.62
CA ASP A 88 -4.81 -6.73 5.95
C ASP A 88 -4.50 -8.23 5.97
N ILE A 89 -4.00 -8.73 4.84
CA ILE A 89 -3.67 -10.13 4.58
C ILE A 89 -2.17 -10.31 4.28
N SER A 90 -1.63 -11.48 4.59
CA SER A 90 -0.21 -11.78 4.35
C SER A 90 0.07 -12.16 2.89
N CYS A 91 1.33 -12.17 2.48
CA CYS A 91 1.72 -12.63 1.15
C CYS A 91 1.31 -14.08 0.88
N GLU A 92 1.25 -14.93 1.90
CA GLU A 92 0.78 -16.32 1.79
C GLU A 92 -0.69 -16.39 1.37
N VAL A 93 -1.55 -15.56 1.96
CA VAL A 93 -2.97 -15.44 1.57
C VAL A 93 -3.08 -14.88 0.14
N GLN A 94 -2.28 -13.87 -0.19
CA GLN A 94 -2.26 -13.27 -1.53
C GLN A 94 -1.87 -14.30 -2.60
N ARG A 95 -0.91 -15.19 -2.32
CA ARG A 95 -0.52 -16.28 -3.25
C ARG A 95 -1.65 -17.27 -3.50
N ASP A 96 -2.36 -17.67 -2.45
CA ASP A 96 -3.52 -18.55 -2.59
C ASP A 96 -4.64 -17.84 -3.39
N ALA A 97 -4.78 -16.52 -3.24
CA ALA A 97 -5.73 -15.73 -4.02
C ALA A 97 -5.38 -15.66 -5.52
N VAL A 98 -4.10 -15.50 -5.88
CA VAL A 98 -3.65 -15.57 -7.28
C VAL A 98 -3.98 -16.93 -7.88
N ALA A 99 -3.72 -18.02 -7.14
CA ALA A 99 -4.06 -19.37 -7.59
C ALA A 99 -5.58 -19.57 -7.78
N ILE A 100 -6.41 -18.99 -6.90
CA ILE A 100 -7.87 -18.99 -7.07
C ILE A 100 -8.26 -18.25 -8.36
N ALA A 101 -7.72 -17.05 -8.59
CA ALA A 101 -8.03 -16.26 -9.78
C ALA A 101 -7.66 -16.99 -11.07
N ASP A 102 -6.48 -17.60 -11.12
CA ASP A 102 -6.02 -18.41 -12.26
C ASP A 102 -6.94 -19.62 -12.50
N ARG A 103 -7.27 -20.38 -11.45
CA ARG A 103 -8.16 -21.55 -11.53
C ARG A 103 -9.55 -21.19 -12.06
N LEU A 104 -10.04 -20.00 -11.72
CA LEU A 104 -11.32 -19.45 -12.15
C LEU A 104 -11.26 -18.81 -13.54
N LYS A 105 -10.08 -18.65 -14.14
CA LYS A 105 -9.86 -17.81 -15.33
C LYS A 105 -10.43 -16.40 -15.13
N GLY A 106 -10.33 -15.89 -13.91
CA GLY A 106 -10.89 -14.62 -13.48
C GLY A 106 -9.92 -13.46 -13.59
N ALA A 107 -10.42 -12.26 -13.31
CA ALA A 107 -9.59 -11.10 -13.05
C ALA A 107 -9.13 -11.09 -11.59
N ILE A 108 -7.95 -10.56 -11.31
CA ILE A 108 -7.47 -10.25 -9.97
C ILE A 108 -6.91 -8.84 -9.91
N ASP A 109 -7.29 -8.12 -8.85
CA ASP A 109 -6.81 -6.79 -8.57
C ASP A 109 -6.63 -6.57 -7.06
N SER A 110 -6.02 -5.45 -6.68
CA SER A 110 -5.80 -5.14 -5.27
C SER A 110 -5.86 -3.64 -5.00
N LEU A 111 -5.74 -3.28 -3.72
CA LEU A 111 -5.51 -1.89 -3.31
C LEU A 111 -4.30 -1.24 -3.99
N ALA A 112 -3.37 -2.01 -4.54
CA ALA A 112 -2.21 -1.44 -5.21
C ALA A 112 -2.54 -0.64 -6.48
N GLY A 113 -3.69 -0.92 -7.12
CA GLY A 113 -4.18 -0.13 -8.25
C GLY A 113 -4.40 1.36 -7.93
N THR A 114 -4.53 1.73 -6.65
CA THR A 114 -4.60 3.13 -6.22
C THR A 114 -3.33 3.94 -6.55
N ALA A 115 -2.18 3.27 -6.68
CA ALA A 115 -0.90 3.86 -7.06
C ALA A 115 -0.53 3.62 -8.54
N ALA A 116 -1.51 3.23 -9.38
CA ALA A 116 -1.29 2.86 -10.78
C ALA A 116 -0.50 3.90 -11.60
N PRO A 117 -0.71 5.23 -11.49
CA PRO A 117 0.07 6.21 -12.25
C PRO A 117 1.59 6.07 -12.03
N GLY A 118 2.01 5.90 -10.77
CA GLY A 118 3.42 5.71 -10.42
C GLY A 118 3.98 4.37 -10.90
N VAL A 119 3.18 3.30 -10.85
CA VAL A 119 3.58 1.99 -11.37
C VAL A 119 3.76 2.02 -12.89
N LEU A 120 2.83 2.63 -13.62
CA LEU A 120 2.88 2.75 -15.08
C LEU A 120 4.05 3.64 -15.54
N ALA A 121 4.27 4.76 -14.86
CA ALA A 121 5.43 5.61 -15.11
C ALA A 121 6.76 4.84 -14.92
N ALA A 122 6.85 4.05 -13.85
CA ALA A 122 8.00 3.20 -13.59
C ALA A 122 8.19 2.08 -14.63
N GLN A 123 7.12 1.51 -15.18
CA GLN A 123 7.22 0.53 -16.27
C GLN A 123 7.79 1.15 -17.54
N ARG A 124 7.54 2.43 -17.80
CA ARG A 124 8.07 3.16 -18.97
C ARG A 124 9.50 3.65 -18.79
N ARG A 125 9.86 4.13 -17.60
CA ARG A 125 11.15 4.81 -17.35
C ARG A 125 12.11 4.07 -16.42
N GLY A 126 11.66 3.04 -15.71
CA GLY A 126 12.37 2.48 -14.56
C GLY A 126 12.13 3.30 -13.28
N ARG A 127 12.88 2.97 -12.21
CA ARG A 127 12.83 3.66 -10.92
C ARG A 127 14.24 3.99 -10.44
N ALA A 128 14.46 5.22 -9.98
CA ALA A 128 15.62 5.60 -9.17
C ALA A 128 15.17 5.72 -7.72
N GLY A 129 15.05 4.57 -7.04
CA GLY A 129 14.55 4.48 -5.65
C GLY A 129 15.63 4.02 -4.67
N ALA A 130 15.26 3.96 -3.39
CA ALA A 130 16.11 3.52 -2.28
C ALA A 130 15.26 2.91 -1.17
N THR A 131 15.90 2.11 -0.31
CA THR A 131 15.25 1.66 0.93
C THR A 131 15.12 2.82 1.92
N LEU A 132 14.12 2.79 2.79
CA LEU A 132 13.99 3.74 3.91
C LEU A 132 15.20 3.71 4.85
N GLY A 133 15.89 2.56 4.92
CA GLY A 133 17.15 2.42 5.65
C GLY A 133 18.28 3.24 5.00
N GLU A 134 18.34 3.30 3.67
CA GLU A 134 19.33 4.11 2.97
C GLU A 134 19.10 5.61 3.19
N LEU A 135 17.84 6.06 3.06
CA LEU A 135 17.47 7.46 3.34
C LEU A 135 17.81 7.84 4.78
N ARG A 136 17.50 6.97 5.73
CA ARG A 136 17.83 7.13 7.15
C ARG A 136 19.32 7.31 7.36
N GLN A 137 20.16 6.57 6.64
CA GLN A 137 21.59 6.60 6.87
C GLN A 137 22.32 7.72 6.12
N ARG A 138 21.78 8.19 4.99
CA ARG A 138 22.57 8.99 4.02
C ARG A 138 21.97 10.33 3.62
N ALA A 139 20.65 10.47 3.54
CA ALA A 139 20.01 11.64 2.93
C ALA A 139 20.28 12.93 3.71
N ASP A 140 21.07 13.85 3.16
CA ASP A 140 21.37 15.14 3.79
C ASP A 140 20.50 16.28 3.24
N LEU A 141 19.79 16.06 2.13
CA LEU A 141 18.69 16.89 1.65
C LEU A 141 17.42 16.03 1.49
N VAL A 142 16.32 16.45 2.11
CA VAL A 142 15.00 15.83 1.96
C VAL A 142 14.05 16.83 1.34
N VAL A 143 13.53 16.52 0.15
CA VAL A 143 12.59 17.36 -0.60
C VAL A 143 11.23 16.68 -0.59
N PHE A 144 10.26 17.29 0.08
CA PHE A 144 8.87 16.82 0.12
C PHE A 144 8.06 17.48 -0.99
N TRP A 145 7.65 16.71 -1.99
CA TRP A 145 6.94 17.19 -3.17
C TRP A 145 5.43 17.05 -3.02
N GLY A 146 4.76 18.15 -2.68
CA GLY A 146 3.31 18.21 -2.51
C GLY A 146 2.78 17.26 -1.44
N VAL A 147 3.59 16.91 -0.45
CA VAL A 147 3.21 15.95 0.59
C VAL A 147 3.80 16.30 1.95
N ASP A 148 2.94 16.38 2.96
CA ASP A 148 3.32 16.28 4.36
C ASP A 148 3.04 14.85 4.84
N PRO A 149 4.06 14.06 5.21
CA PRO A 149 3.84 12.69 5.62
C PRO A 149 3.15 12.58 6.99
N ASP A 150 3.08 13.62 7.82
CA ASP A 150 2.68 13.47 9.23
C ASP A 150 1.25 12.93 9.41
N ALA A 151 0.32 13.29 8.51
CA ALA A 151 -1.06 12.84 8.60
C ALA A 151 -1.25 11.36 8.17
N ARG A 152 -0.60 10.93 7.07
CA ARG A 152 -0.78 9.59 6.48
C ARG A 152 0.30 8.58 6.85
N TYR A 153 1.48 9.08 7.20
CA TYR A 153 2.68 8.32 7.52
C TYR A 153 3.39 8.90 8.76
N PRO A 154 2.75 8.92 9.95
CA PRO A 154 3.17 9.78 11.07
C PRO A 154 4.58 9.51 11.64
N ARG A 155 5.16 8.36 11.33
CA ARG A 155 6.51 7.98 11.79
C ARG A 155 7.56 8.10 10.69
N TYR A 156 7.21 8.51 9.47
CA TYR A 156 8.14 8.59 8.34
C TYR A 156 9.32 9.51 8.64
N SER A 157 9.02 10.77 9.00
CA SER A 157 10.01 11.79 9.34
C SER A 157 10.88 11.36 10.52
N ALA A 158 10.25 10.93 11.62
CA ALA A 158 10.93 10.58 12.86
C ALA A 158 11.78 9.31 12.79
N ARG A 159 11.42 8.35 11.93
CA ARG A 159 12.07 7.05 11.88
C ARG A 159 13.00 6.85 10.69
N TYR A 160 12.67 7.44 9.54
CA TYR A 160 13.27 7.05 8.27
C TYR A 160 13.96 8.17 7.50
N ALA A 161 13.53 9.43 7.60
CA ALA A 161 14.03 10.46 6.68
C ALA A 161 14.60 11.72 7.34
N VAL A 162 13.96 12.28 8.37
CA VAL A 162 14.23 13.66 8.82
C VAL A 162 14.99 13.69 10.16
N ASP A 163 14.43 13.09 11.20
CA ASP A 163 15.01 13.15 12.55
C ASP A 163 16.15 12.17 12.84
N PRO A 164 16.18 10.94 12.27
CA PRO A 164 17.07 9.91 12.78
C PRO A 164 18.54 10.23 12.48
N VAL A 165 19.40 9.89 13.44
CA VAL A 165 20.85 9.83 13.26
C VAL A 165 21.18 8.74 12.24
N GLY A 166 22.10 9.06 11.33
CA GLY A 166 22.57 8.15 10.30
C GLY A 166 24.07 8.29 10.04
N LEU A 167 24.64 7.33 9.30
CA LEU A 167 26.06 7.24 9.00
C LEU A 167 26.65 8.53 8.38
N ALA A 168 25.99 9.11 7.38
CA ALA A 168 26.44 10.34 6.70
C ALA A 168 25.82 11.62 7.28
N VAL A 169 24.92 11.47 8.26
CA VAL A 169 24.13 12.52 8.90
C VAL A 169 24.15 12.32 10.43
N PRO A 170 25.34 12.43 11.06
CA PRO A 170 25.55 12.02 12.45
C PRO A 170 24.82 12.88 13.48
N ALA A 171 24.43 14.12 13.12
CA ALA A 171 23.64 14.99 14.01
C ALA A 171 22.11 14.90 13.76
N GLY A 172 21.63 13.87 13.04
CA GLY A 172 20.22 13.66 12.75
C GLY A 172 19.61 14.85 12.01
N ARG A 173 18.46 15.37 12.48
CA ARG A 173 17.78 16.54 11.91
C ARG A 173 18.69 17.72 11.59
N ARG A 174 19.69 18.01 12.44
CA ARG A 174 20.62 19.15 12.23
C ARG A 174 21.61 18.92 11.08
N SER A 175 21.84 17.67 10.68
CA SER A 175 22.62 17.32 9.50
C SER A 175 21.79 17.23 8.22
N ARG A 176 20.49 17.56 8.29
CA ARG A 176 19.58 17.48 7.15
C ARG A 176 18.94 18.81 6.87
N ARG A 177 18.95 19.17 5.59
CA ARG A 177 18.15 20.25 5.04
C ARG A 177 16.81 19.68 4.57
N VAL A 178 15.70 20.29 4.98
CA VAL A 178 14.35 19.87 4.59
C VAL A 178 13.71 20.97 3.75
N ILE A 179 13.27 20.63 2.54
CA ILE A 179 12.57 21.55 1.64
C ILE A 179 11.16 21.03 1.36
N ALA A 180 10.17 21.90 1.48
CA ALA A 180 8.81 21.63 1.03
C ALA A 180 8.58 22.24 -0.36
N VAL A 181 8.13 21.45 -1.32
CA VAL A 181 7.58 21.94 -2.59
C VAL A 181 6.06 21.87 -2.48
N ASP A 182 5.42 23.02 -2.46
CA ASP A 182 3.97 23.13 -2.39
C ASP A 182 3.39 23.28 -3.79
N VAL A 183 2.38 22.47 -4.12
CA VAL A 183 1.72 22.46 -5.42
C VAL A 183 0.23 22.76 -5.25
N GLY A 184 -0.20 23.97 -5.60
CA GLY A 184 -1.58 24.42 -5.33
C GLY A 184 -1.90 24.41 -3.84
N ASP A 185 -2.82 23.54 -3.42
CA ASP A 185 -3.18 23.32 -2.01
C ASP A 185 -2.42 22.15 -1.35
N ALA A 186 -1.68 21.37 -2.13
CA ALA A 186 -0.85 20.29 -1.61
C ALA A 186 0.39 20.89 -0.94
N ARG A 187 0.49 20.76 0.38
CA ARG A 187 1.57 21.31 1.20
C ARG A 187 2.56 20.24 1.62
N GLY A 188 3.85 20.59 1.64
CA GLY A 188 4.87 19.85 2.40
C GLY A 188 4.94 20.27 3.88
N PRO A 189 5.83 19.66 4.68
CA PRO A 189 5.90 19.87 6.12
C PRO A 189 5.99 21.33 6.54
N ALA A 190 5.25 21.71 7.59
CA ALA A 190 5.31 23.07 8.14
C ALA A 190 6.71 23.43 8.66
N ALA A 191 7.42 22.46 9.25
CA ALA A 191 8.75 22.61 9.82
C ALA A 191 9.92 22.47 8.80
N ALA A 192 9.63 22.63 7.51
CA ALA A 192 10.66 22.66 6.47
C ALA A 192 11.56 23.90 6.60
N ASP A 193 12.85 23.74 6.31
CA ASP A 193 13.84 24.83 6.38
C ASP A 193 13.79 25.77 5.17
N GLY A 194 13.08 25.38 4.11
CA GLY A 194 12.84 26.15 2.91
C GLY A 194 11.59 25.67 2.19
N ARG A 195 11.02 26.55 1.34
CA ARG A 195 9.77 26.28 0.65
C ARG A 195 9.79 26.82 -0.77
N VAL A 196 9.28 26.03 -1.71
CA VAL A 196 9.05 26.41 -3.11
C VAL A 196 7.57 26.25 -3.40
N ALA A 197 6.93 27.27 -3.96
CA ALA A 197 5.53 27.21 -4.36
C ALA A 197 5.42 27.10 -5.88
N ILE A 198 4.60 26.16 -6.36
CA ILE A 198 4.36 25.91 -7.78
C ILE A 198 2.84 25.89 -8.02
N PRO A 199 2.31 26.70 -8.96
CA PRO A 199 0.92 26.59 -9.39
C PRO A 199 0.62 25.20 -9.99
N PRO A 200 -0.57 24.60 -9.77
CA PRO A 200 -0.89 23.26 -10.28
C PRO A 200 -0.72 23.10 -11.79
N ASP A 201 -1.14 24.10 -12.57
CA ASP A 201 -1.05 24.15 -14.03
C ASP A 201 0.40 24.32 -14.55
N ALA A 202 1.30 24.74 -13.68
CA ALA A 202 2.71 24.95 -13.98
C ALA A 202 3.63 23.80 -13.51
N GLU A 203 3.09 22.77 -12.85
CA GLU A 203 3.88 21.73 -12.20
C GLU A 203 4.74 20.92 -13.16
N LEU A 204 4.16 20.43 -14.26
CA LEU A 204 4.89 19.63 -15.24
C LEU A 204 5.96 20.46 -15.95
N ASP A 205 5.64 21.70 -16.30
CA ASP A 205 6.59 22.61 -16.94
C ASP A 205 7.75 22.95 -15.99
N ALA A 206 7.48 23.15 -14.70
CA ALA A 206 8.51 23.34 -13.68
C ALA A 206 9.41 22.10 -13.56
N LEU A 207 8.85 20.89 -13.46
CA LEU A 207 9.62 19.64 -13.42
C LEU A 207 10.45 19.42 -14.70
N GLY A 208 9.88 19.77 -15.87
CA GLY A 208 10.56 19.74 -17.15
C GLY A 208 11.75 20.69 -17.22
N ALA A 209 11.56 21.94 -16.76
CA ALA A 209 12.60 22.95 -16.65
C ALA A 209 13.71 22.54 -15.65
N MET A 210 13.33 21.99 -14.49
CA MET A 210 14.28 21.45 -13.52
C MET A 210 15.15 20.36 -14.13
N ARG A 211 14.55 19.39 -14.83
CA ARG A 211 15.28 18.31 -15.51
C ARG A 211 16.20 18.86 -16.59
N ALA A 212 15.74 19.83 -17.38
CA ALA A 212 16.55 20.47 -18.42
C ALA A 212 17.79 21.14 -17.83
N GLN A 213 17.65 21.85 -16.71
CA GLN A 213 18.75 22.48 -15.99
C GLN A 213 19.76 21.45 -15.46
N VAL A 214 19.28 20.35 -14.87
CA VAL A 214 20.17 19.26 -14.41
C VAL A 214 21.00 18.69 -15.56
N GLN A 215 20.43 18.62 -16.77
CA GLN A 215 21.09 18.15 -17.99
C GLN A 215 21.94 19.23 -18.70
N GLY A 216 22.22 20.35 -18.04
CA GLY A 216 23.08 21.42 -18.57
C GLY A 216 22.44 22.27 -19.67
N ARG A 217 21.11 22.19 -19.88
CA ARG A 217 20.42 23.08 -20.82
C ARG A 217 20.17 24.42 -20.16
N THR A 218 20.31 25.50 -20.93
CA THR A 218 20.06 26.85 -20.44
C THR A 218 18.57 27.05 -20.16
N VAL A 219 18.24 27.27 -18.89
CA VAL A 219 16.91 27.71 -18.45
C VAL A 219 17.06 29.12 -17.87
N ALA A 220 16.19 30.04 -18.28
CA ALA A 220 16.24 31.41 -17.80
C ALA A 220 15.99 31.46 -16.27
N PRO A 221 16.97 31.89 -15.46
CA PRO A 221 16.85 31.89 -14.00
C PRO A 221 15.82 32.92 -13.50
N ASP A 222 15.61 34.00 -14.24
CA ASP A 222 14.60 35.04 -13.94
C ASP A 222 13.23 34.74 -14.58
N GLY A 223 13.06 33.53 -15.13
CA GLY A 223 11.81 33.06 -15.71
C GLY A 223 10.77 32.63 -14.67
N PRO A 224 9.57 32.18 -15.12
CA PRO A 224 8.48 31.77 -14.23
C PRO A 224 8.84 30.62 -13.28
N PHE A 225 9.93 29.89 -13.54
CA PHE A 225 10.40 28.75 -12.75
C PHE A 225 11.66 29.04 -11.92
N GLY A 226 12.06 30.29 -11.73
CA GLY A 226 13.31 30.66 -11.05
C GLY A 226 13.51 30.01 -9.69
N THR A 227 12.46 29.88 -8.88
CA THR A 227 12.50 29.19 -7.57
C THR A 227 12.73 27.69 -7.68
N ALA A 228 12.13 27.03 -8.68
CA ALA A 228 12.36 25.62 -8.97
C ALA A 228 13.80 25.37 -9.47
N ILE A 229 14.34 26.30 -10.26
CA ILE A 229 15.74 26.27 -10.73
C ILE A 229 16.72 26.51 -9.58
N ALA A 230 16.40 27.41 -8.64
CA ALA A 230 17.18 27.58 -7.42
C ALA A 230 17.21 26.29 -6.57
N LEU A 231 16.08 25.59 -6.46
CA LEU A 231 16.02 24.28 -5.79
C LEU A 231 16.91 23.24 -6.48
N VAL A 232 16.94 23.18 -7.81
CA VAL A 232 17.87 22.29 -8.53
C VAL A 232 19.33 22.57 -8.14
N HIS A 233 19.74 23.84 -8.06
CA HIS A 233 21.09 24.19 -7.63
C HIS A 233 21.40 23.77 -6.18
N GLU A 234 20.40 23.74 -5.30
CA GLU A 234 20.55 23.20 -3.93
C GLU A 234 20.66 21.67 -3.96
N MET A 235 19.81 21.01 -4.75
CA MET A 235 19.81 19.55 -4.92
C MET A 235 21.14 19.03 -5.47
N THR A 236 21.74 19.69 -6.47
CA THR A 236 23.02 19.26 -7.06
C THR A 236 24.22 19.42 -6.12
N LYS A 237 24.11 20.25 -5.08
CA LYS A 237 25.16 20.43 -4.05
C LYS A 237 25.05 19.45 -2.89
N ALA A 238 23.89 18.81 -2.71
CA ALA A 238 23.70 17.79 -1.68
C ALA A 238 24.53 16.54 -1.98
N ARG A 239 24.87 15.76 -0.95
CA ARG A 239 25.55 14.47 -1.14
C ARG A 239 24.56 13.36 -1.47
N TYR A 240 23.35 13.44 -0.91
CA TYR A 240 22.29 12.48 -1.12
C TYR A 240 20.92 13.14 -0.96
N VAL A 241 20.19 13.23 -2.05
CA VAL A 241 18.83 13.77 -2.10
C VAL A 241 17.80 12.65 -1.92
N ALA A 242 16.92 12.81 -0.93
CA ALA A 242 15.66 12.08 -0.86
C ALA A 242 14.55 12.95 -1.44
N LEU A 243 14.09 12.64 -2.66
CA LEU A 243 12.91 13.26 -3.25
C LEU A 243 11.69 12.43 -2.82
N VAL A 244 10.77 13.01 -2.06
CA VAL A 244 9.64 12.29 -1.44
C VAL A 244 8.34 12.75 -2.09
N ALA A 245 7.54 11.80 -2.58
CA ALA A 245 6.23 12.07 -3.16
C ALA A 245 5.21 11.01 -2.71
N ASP A 246 3.95 11.39 -2.61
CA ASP A 246 2.88 10.45 -2.32
C ASP A 246 2.36 9.80 -3.59
N ALA A 247 2.29 8.47 -3.60
CA ALA A 247 1.68 7.74 -4.71
C ALA A 247 0.21 7.41 -4.45
N GLU A 248 -0.31 7.64 -3.23
CA GLU A 248 -1.72 7.42 -2.91
C GLU A 248 -2.57 8.66 -3.25
N PRO A 249 -3.78 8.47 -3.79
CA PRO A 249 -4.68 9.57 -4.13
C PRO A 249 -4.89 10.52 -2.96
N GLY A 250 -4.74 11.83 -3.22
CA GLY A 250 -5.02 12.90 -2.26
C GLY A 250 -6.46 13.43 -2.40
N PRO A 251 -6.87 14.36 -1.53
CA PRO A 251 -8.15 15.04 -1.65
C PRO A 251 -8.24 15.88 -2.94
N THR A 252 -7.11 16.43 -3.38
CA THR A 252 -6.97 17.12 -4.66
C THR A 252 -6.26 16.20 -5.64
N PRO A 253 -6.83 15.89 -6.82
CA PRO A 253 -6.16 15.12 -7.85
C PRO A 253 -4.85 15.80 -8.28
N SER A 254 -3.78 15.02 -8.37
CA SER A 254 -2.55 15.45 -9.03
C SER A 254 -2.66 15.31 -10.54
N ASP A 255 -1.81 16.02 -11.27
CA ASP A 255 -1.59 15.74 -12.68
C ASP A 255 -1.16 14.25 -12.87
N PRO A 256 -1.76 13.51 -13.83
CA PRO A 256 -1.44 12.09 -14.05
C PRO A 256 0.02 11.83 -14.45
N ASP A 257 0.69 12.81 -15.07
CA ASP A 257 2.06 12.69 -15.54
C ASP A 257 3.10 13.12 -14.49
N ARG A 258 2.66 13.66 -13.35
CA ARG A 258 3.52 14.06 -12.21
C ARG A 258 4.49 12.95 -11.83
N ALA A 259 4.00 11.71 -11.71
CA ALA A 259 4.83 10.59 -11.29
C ALA A 259 5.97 10.33 -12.29
N GLU A 260 5.70 10.43 -13.59
CA GLU A 260 6.70 10.20 -14.64
C GLU A 260 7.72 11.35 -14.73
N ALA A 261 7.29 12.58 -14.45
CA ALA A 261 8.15 13.75 -14.38
C ALA A 261 9.08 13.71 -13.16
N LEU A 262 8.58 13.31 -11.98
CA LEU A 262 9.38 13.12 -10.77
C LEU A 262 10.41 11.99 -10.93
N ILE A 263 10.02 10.86 -11.52
CA ILE A 263 10.97 9.78 -11.85
C ILE A 263 12.08 10.30 -12.75
N ALA A 264 11.73 11.03 -13.82
CA ALA A 264 12.71 11.53 -14.77
C ALA A 264 13.65 12.57 -14.14
N LEU A 265 13.15 13.41 -13.23
CA LEU A 265 13.99 14.36 -12.48
C LEU A 265 14.95 13.61 -11.54
N ALA A 266 14.46 12.64 -10.76
CA ALA A 266 15.29 11.85 -9.86
C ALA A 266 16.39 11.08 -10.62
N GLN A 267 16.08 10.55 -11.80
CA GLN A 267 17.06 9.91 -12.68
C GLN A 267 18.11 10.90 -13.18
N ALA A 268 17.70 12.07 -13.69
CA ALA A 268 18.64 13.09 -14.17
C ALA A 268 19.57 13.58 -13.06
N LEU A 269 19.07 13.75 -11.83
CA LEU A 269 19.87 14.17 -10.68
C LEU A 269 20.97 13.18 -10.31
N ASN A 270 20.91 11.93 -10.78
CA ASN A 270 21.97 10.95 -10.54
C ASN A 270 23.25 11.18 -11.38
N ASP A 271 23.23 12.13 -12.33
CA ASP A 271 24.42 12.58 -13.06
C ASP A 271 25.31 13.48 -12.17
N PRO A 272 24.81 14.60 -11.58
CA PRO A 272 25.62 15.48 -10.74
C PRO A 272 25.65 15.12 -9.24
N THR A 273 24.69 14.34 -8.73
CA THR A 273 24.61 13.96 -7.30
C THR A 273 24.00 12.57 -7.13
N ARG A 274 23.71 12.12 -5.91
CA ARG A 274 22.87 10.93 -5.65
C ARG A 274 21.46 11.38 -5.31
N CYS A 275 20.48 10.83 -6.00
CA CYS A 275 19.07 11.11 -5.74
C CYS A 275 18.25 9.83 -5.73
N ALA A 276 17.45 9.64 -4.70
CA ALA A 276 16.46 8.58 -4.63
C ALA A 276 15.05 9.15 -4.48
N LEU A 277 14.14 8.69 -5.32
CA LEU A 277 12.71 8.95 -5.22
C LEU A 277 12.09 7.96 -4.22
N SER A 278 11.65 8.49 -3.08
CA SER A 278 10.85 7.77 -2.08
C SER A 278 9.38 7.97 -2.40
N THR A 279 8.71 6.92 -2.86
CA THR A 279 7.27 6.94 -3.12
C THR A 279 6.52 6.42 -1.89
N LEU A 280 5.75 7.29 -1.26
CA LEU A 280 4.94 6.91 -0.10
C LEU A 280 3.74 6.09 -0.58
N ARG A 281 3.46 4.99 0.12
CA ARG A 281 2.39 4.03 -0.18
C ARG A 281 1.51 3.81 1.04
N GLY A 282 0.24 3.50 0.81
CA GLY A 282 -0.78 3.31 1.84
C GLY A 282 -0.51 2.13 2.76
N GLY A 283 -1.29 2.03 3.85
CA GLY A 283 -1.20 0.94 4.82
C GLY A 283 -1.71 -0.41 4.33
N GLY A 284 -1.53 -1.42 5.16
CA GLY A 284 -1.66 -2.82 4.79
C GLY A 284 -0.44 -3.32 4.01
N ASN A 285 -0.49 -4.57 3.64
CA ASN A 285 0.46 -5.28 2.82
C ASN A 285 0.21 -5.05 1.31
N ARG A 286 0.00 -3.79 0.91
CA ARG A 286 -0.26 -3.41 -0.50
C ARG A 286 0.96 -3.68 -1.38
N SER A 287 2.14 -3.29 -0.92
CA SER A 287 3.41 -3.62 -1.59
C SER A 287 3.62 -5.14 -1.69
N GLY A 288 3.08 -5.92 -0.74
CA GLY A 288 3.12 -7.38 -0.81
C GLY A 288 2.24 -7.91 -1.93
N ALA A 289 1.06 -7.32 -2.13
CA ALA A 289 0.18 -7.68 -3.25
C ALA A 289 0.87 -7.37 -4.58
N ASP A 290 1.45 -6.17 -4.73
CA ASP A 290 2.25 -5.79 -5.90
C ASP A 290 3.34 -6.83 -6.21
N ALA A 291 4.11 -7.21 -5.18
CA ALA A 291 5.22 -8.17 -5.32
C ALA A 291 4.71 -9.57 -5.69
N VAL A 292 3.71 -10.10 -4.97
CA VAL A 292 3.12 -11.43 -5.18
C VAL A 292 2.56 -11.55 -6.60
N LEU A 293 1.73 -10.58 -7.00
CA LEU A 293 1.15 -10.54 -8.34
C LEU A 293 2.25 -10.49 -9.40
N THR A 294 3.27 -9.64 -9.20
CA THR A 294 4.38 -9.51 -10.15
C THR A 294 5.15 -10.81 -10.32
N TRP A 295 5.58 -11.47 -9.24
CA TRP A 295 6.41 -12.67 -9.39
C TRP A 295 5.61 -13.90 -9.86
N GLN A 296 4.29 -13.95 -9.63
CA GLN A 296 3.46 -15.09 -10.08
C GLN A 296 2.87 -14.90 -11.47
N THR A 297 2.68 -13.65 -11.91
CA THR A 297 1.94 -13.36 -13.16
C THR A 297 2.73 -12.51 -14.17
N GLY A 298 3.83 -11.90 -13.75
CA GLY A 298 4.57 -10.90 -14.51
C GLY A 298 4.03 -9.46 -14.36
N PHE A 299 2.92 -9.26 -13.66
CA PHE A 299 2.22 -7.97 -13.59
C PHE A 299 1.78 -7.62 -12.15
N PRO A 300 1.85 -6.33 -11.74
CA PRO A 300 1.63 -5.93 -10.34
C PRO A 300 0.17 -5.79 -9.90
N PHE A 301 -0.76 -5.53 -10.84
CA PHE A 301 -2.18 -5.34 -10.56
C PHE A 301 -3.00 -5.54 -11.84
N ALA A 302 -4.34 -5.47 -11.75
CA ALA A 302 -5.26 -5.58 -12.90
C ALA A 302 -4.93 -6.75 -13.87
N VAL A 303 -4.71 -7.93 -13.31
CA VAL A 303 -4.37 -9.14 -14.05
C VAL A 303 -5.64 -9.89 -14.43
N ASP A 304 -5.69 -10.44 -15.64
CA ASP A 304 -6.84 -11.16 -16.18
C ASP A 304 -6.40 -12.50 -16.77
N PHE A 305 -6.90 -13.58 -16.17
CA PHE A 305 -6.63 -14.97 -16.59
C PHE A 305 -7.67 -15.54 -17.56
N GLY A 306 -8.61 -14.71 -18.07
CA GLY A 306 -9.71 -15.16 -18.94
C GLY A 306 -9.27 -15.87 -20.22
N ARG A 307 -8.03 -15.65 -20.67
CA ARG A 307 -7.42 -16.34 -21.82
C ARG A 307 -6.71 -17.66 -21.47
N GLY A 308 -6.69 -18.06 -20.20
CA GLY A 308 -5.93 -19.22 -19.70
C GLY A 308 -4.45 -18.93 -19.43
N TYR A 309 -4.05 -17.66 -19.47
CA TYR A 309 -2.73 -17.16 -19.08
C TYR A 309 -2.89 -15.70 -18.62
N PRO A 310 -1.97 -15.16 -17.80
CA PRO A 310 -2.09 -13.80 -17.28
C PRO A 310 -1.99 -12.76 -18.40
N THR A 311 -2.94 -11.85 -18.43
CA THR A 311 -2.91 -10.62 -19.25
C THR A 311 -3.07 -9.39 -18.36
N TYR A 312 -2.48 -8.27 -18.77
CA TYR A 312 -2.44 -7.05 -17.97
C TYR A 312 -3.30 -5.95 -18.58
N ARG A 313 -4.27 -5.44 -17.81
CA ARG A 313 -5.18 -4.37 -18.26
C ARG A 313 -5.21 -3.20 -17.26
N PRO A 314 -4.12 -2.44 -17.12
CA PRO A 314 -3.98 -1.44 -16.06
C PRO A 314 -4.96 -0.26 -16.14
N HIS A 315 -5.58 -0.03 -17.31
CA HIS A 315 -6.60 1.01 -17.51
C HIS A 315 -8.04 0.49 -17.40
N ALA A 316 -8.22 -0.82 -17.25
CA ALA A 316 -9.51 -1.48 -17.05
C ALA A 316 -9.40 -2.40 -15.83
N GLY A 317 -9.08 -1.79 -14.68
CA GLY A 317 -8.93 -2.46 -13.40
C GLY A 317 -10.26 -2.86 -12.79
N ALA A 318 -10.25 -3.26 -11.53
CA ALA A 318 -11.46 -3.71 -10.85
C ALA A 318 -12.56 -2.65 -10.80
N ALA A 319 -12.22 -1.37 -10.60
CA ALA A 319 -13.20 -0.29 -10.54
C ALA A 319 -13.95 -0.12 -11.86
N GLU A 320 -13.23 -0.07 -12.98
CA GLU A 320 -13.81 0.06 -14.32
C GLU A 320 -14.65 -1.17 -14.68
N ARG A 321 -14.17 -2.38 -14.38
CA ARG A 321 -14.90 -3.63 -14.65
C ARG A 321 -16.20 -3.75 -13.86
N LEU A 322 -16.17 -3.36 -12.59
CA LEU A 322 -17.38 -3.32 -11.76
C LEU A 322 -18.36 -2.27 -12.28
N ALA A 323 -17.89 -1.07 -12.60
CA ALA A 323 -18.73 0.01 -13.14
C ALA A 323 -19.34 -0.36 -14.50
N GLY A 324 -18.61 -1.09 -15.34
CA GLY A 324 -19.05 -1.55 -16.66
C GLY A 324 -19.93 -2.80 -16.66
N GLY A 325 -20.22 -3.39 -15.49
CA GLY A 325 -21.01 -4.64 -15.42
C GLY A 325 -20.31 -5.85 -16.05
N GLU A 326 -18.97 -5.82 -16.09
CA GLU A 326 -18.16 -6.93 -16.62
C GLU A 326 -17.99 -8.06 -15.61
N VAL A 327 -18.29 -7.83 -14.33
CA VAL A 327 -18.13 -8.80 -13.24
C VAL A 327 -19.48 -9.41 -12.87
N ASP A 328 -19.58 -10.74 -12.84
CA ASP A 328 -20.80 -11.45 -12.44
C ASP A 328 -20.72 -12.12 -11.05
N ALA A 329 -19.51 -12.39 -10.57
CA ALA A 329 -19.24 -12.74 -9.17
C ALA A 329 -17.92 -12.14 -8.70
N ALA A 330 -17.80 -11.84 -7.41
CA ALA A 330 -16.55 -11.33 -6.85
C ALA A 330 -16.19 -12.00 -5.51
N LEU A 331 -14.91 -12.35 -5.36
CA LEU A 331 -14.29 -12.79 -4.13
C LEU A 331 -13.43 -11.66 -3.57
N VAL A 332 -13.83 -11.10 -2.44
CA VAL A 332 -13.08 -10.10 -1.68
C VAL A 332 -12.31 -10.82 -0.57
N ILE A 333 -10.99 -10.63 -0.53
CA ILE A 333 -10.11 -11.23 0.48
C ILE A 333 -9.45 -10.12 1.32
N GLY A 334 -9.68 -10.18 2.64
CA GLY A 334 -9.31 -9.15 3.62
C GLY A 334 -10.48 -8.22 3.97
N ALA A 335 -10.19 -7.10 4.65
CA ALA A 335 -11.19 -6.27 5.32
C ALA A 335 -11.96 -5.36 4.34
N PRO A 336 -13.31 -5.52 4.23
CA PRO A 336 -14.17 -4.66 3.41
C PRO A 336 -14.06 -3.16 3.70
N ALA A 337 -13.82 -2.80 4.96
CA ALA A 337 -13.77 -1.40 5.40
C ALA A 337 -12.57 -0.61 4.84
N THR A 338 -11.60 -1.30 4.24
CA THR A 338 -10.38 -0.68 3.68
C THR A 338 -10.46 -0.47 2.17
N LEU A 339 -11.53 -0.95 1.54
CA LEU A 339 -11.71 -0.86 0.10
C LEU A 339 -12.04 0.58 -0.34
N PRO A 340 -11.59 1.03 -1.52
CA PRO A 340 -12.00 2.30 -2.08
C PRO A 340 -13.52 2.34 -2.33
N ASP A 341 -14.13 3.51 -2.20
CA ASP A 341 -15.57 3.71 -2.40
C ASP A 341 -16.07 3.29 -3.79
N SER A 342 -15.22 3.41 -4.82
CA SER A 342 -15.53 2.93 -6.18
C SER A 342 -15.71 1.41 -6.22
N ILE A 343 -14.83 0.68 -5.54
CA ILE A 343 -14.90 -0.79 -5.42
C ILE A 343 -16.09 -1.21 -4.57
N ALA A 344 -16.24 -0.63 -3.37
CA ALA A 344 -17.34 -0.97 -2.46
C ALA A 344 -18.73 -0.74 -3.09
N ARG A 345 -18.93 0.37 -3.80
CA ARG A 345 -20.18 0.63 -4.54
C ARG A 345 -20.41 -0.38 -5.67
N GLY A 346 -19.37 -0.67 -6.46
CA GLY A 346 -19.46 -1.63 -7.56
C GLY A 346 -19.83 -3.03 -7.10
N LEU A 347 -19.30 -3.47 -5.96
CA LEU A 347 -19.59 -4.77 -5.35
C LEU A 347 -21.06 -4.92 -4.90
N GLY A 348 -21.77 -3.82 -4.65
CA GLY A 348 -23.16 -3.84 -4.21
C GLY A 348 -24.15 -4.44 -5.23
N GLY A 349 -23.79 -4.42 -6.52
CA GLY A 349 -24.60 -4.99 -7.61
C GLY A 349 -24.21 -6.42 -8.02
N VAL A 350 -23.23 -7.02 -7.34
CA VAL A 350 -22.59 -8.28 -7.76
C VAL A 350 -22.79 -9.37 -6.70
N ALA A 351 -22.90 -10.64 -7.13
CA ALA A 351 -22.86 -11.77 -6.21
C ALA A 351 -21.48 -11.88 -5.56
N THR A 352 -21.37 -11.51 -4.28
CA THR A 352 -20.07 -11.35 -3.61
C THR A 352 -19.85 -12.38 -2.50
N ILE A 353 -18.60 -12.82 -2.38
CA ILE A 353 -18.05 -13.59 -1.28
C ILE A 353 -16.99 -12.73 -0.60
N ALA A 354 -17.06 -12.58 0.72
CA ALA A 354 -16.08 -11.84 1.50
C ALA A 354 -15.44 -12.78 2.54
N ILE A 355 -14.11 -12.91 2.51
CA ILE A 355 -13.33 -13.70 3.48
C ILE A 355 -12.24 -12.79 4.03
N GLY A 356 -12.31 -12.45 5.31
CA GLY A 356 -11.35 -11.53 5.90
C GLY A 356 -11.79 -10.97 7.24
N PRO A 357 -10.93 -10.18 7.90
CA PRO A 357 -11.29 -9.43 9.10
C PRO A 357 -12.57 -8.61 8.94
N ARG A 358 -13.55 -8.90 9.79
CA ARG A 358 -14.85 -8.21 9.82
C ARG A 358 -15.56 -8.24 8.45
N ALA A 359 -15.36 -9.27 7.65
CA ALA A 359 -16.09 -9.51 6.40
C ALA A 359 -17.62 -9.46 6.58
N SER A 360 -18.13 -9.90 7.74
CA SER A 360 -19.54 -9.86 8.11
C SER A 360 -20.11 -8.45 8.28
N ALA A 361 -19.25 -7.43 8.40
CA ALA A 361 -19.59 -6.02 8.53
C ALA A 361 -19.38 -5.23 7.21
N ALA A 362 -19.29 -5.92 6.06
CA ALA A 362 -19.21 -5.27 4.76
C ALA A 362 -20.33 -4.23 4.57
N GLY A 363 -20.02 -3.11 3.91
CA GLY A 363 -20.99 -2.06 3.57
C GLY A 363 -22.01 -2.47 2.49
N TRP A 364 -21.85 -3.66 1.92
CA TRP A 364 -22.78 -4.30 0.99
C TRP A 364 -23.24 -5.65 1.57
N LYS A 365 -24.16 -6.35 0.87
CA LYS A 365 -24.72 -7.63 1.33
C LYS A 365 -24.07 -8.82 0.60
N PRO A 366 -22.94 -9.36 1.08
CA PRO A 366 -22.34 -10.53 0.46
C PRO A 366 -23.23 -11.77 0.60
N VAL A 367 -23.17 -12.64 -0.40
CA VAL A 367 -23.80 -13.95 -0.39
C VAL A 367 -23.13 -14.85 0.64
N VAL A 368 -21.81 -14.74 0.79
CA VAL A 368 -21.04 -15.43 1.82
C VAL A 368 -20.12 -14.43 2.51
N ALA A 369 -20.16 -14.39 3.84
CA ALA A 369 -19.20 -13.63 4.64
C ALA A 369 -18.55 -14.56 5.67
N VAL A 370 -17.23 -14.59 5.72
CA VAL A 370 -16.47 -15.37 6.70
C VAL A 370 -15.46 -14.46 7.36
N ASP A 371 -15.67 -14.19 8.65
CA ASP A 371 -14.70 -13.43 9.43
C ASP A 371 -13.44 -14.25 9.72
N THR A 372 -12.29 -13.58 9.64
CA THR A 372 -10.97 -14.16 9.93
C THR A 372 -10.12 -13.19 10.75
N GLY A 373 -8.94 -13.66 11.17
CA GLY A 373 -7.90 -12.85 11.79
C GLY A 373 -7.21 -11.90 10.82
N VAL A 374 -6.62 -10.86 11.40
CA VAL A 374 -5.78 -9.84 10.74
C VAL A 374 -4.32 -10.29 10.71
N ALA A 375 -3.67 -10.17 9.55
CA ALA A 375 -2.25 -10.49 9.39
C ALA A 375 -1.36 -9.63 10.31
N GLY A 376 -0.41 -10.26 11.00
CA GLY A 376 0.49 -9.60 11.96
C GLY A 376 -0.11 -9.34 13.34
N ILE A 377 -1.43 -9.52 13.52
CA ILE A 377 -2.07 -9.47 14.84
C ILE A 377 -2.44 -10.89 15.28
N HIS A 378 -3.12 -11.64 14.41
CA HIS A 378 -3.65 -12.98 14.73
C HIS A 378 -2.90 -14.11 14.04
N GLU A 379 -2.33 -13.83 12.87
CA GLU A 379 -1.55 -14.80 12.09
C GLU A 379 -0.21 -14.20 11.64
N GLY A 380 0.80 -15.06 11.49
CA GLY A 380 2.10 -14.67 10.96
C GLY A 380 2.09 -14.59 9.44
N GLY A 381 3.30 -14.59 8.85
CA GLY A 381 3.50 -14.51 7.40
C GLY A 381 4.41 -13.36 7.03
N THR A 382 4.33 -12.94 5.77
CA THR A 382 5.19 -11.88 5.22
C THR A 382 4.36 -10.68 4.80
N ALA A 383 4.88 -9.47 5.06
CA ALA A 383 4.39 -8.24 4.46
C ALA A 383 5.54 -7.40 3.90
N PHE A 384 5.28 -6.56 2.91
CA PHE A 384 6.26 -5.64 2.36
C PHE A 384 5.98 -4.22 2.81
N ARG A 385 7.04 -3.51 3.19
CA ARG A 385 7.01 -2.07 3.45
C ARG A 385 6.96 -1.31 2.12
N MET A 386 6.62 -0.01 2.16
CA MET A 386 6.52 0.85 0.95
C MET A 386 7.77 0.88 0.07
N ASP A 387 8.95 0.56 0.63
CA ASP A 387 10.25 0.50 -0.04
C ASP A 387 10.64 -0.92 -0.47
N ASP A 388 9.65 -1.80 -0.65
CA ASP A 388 9.79 -3.19 -1.10
C ASP A 388 10.64 -4.09 -0.19
N VAL A 389 10.87 -3.68 1.07
CA VAL A 389 11.54 -4.51 2.07
C VAL A 389 10.55 -5.51 2.67
N PRO A 390 10.79 -6.84 2.57
CA PRO A 390 9.95 -7.84 3.21
C PRO A 390 10.20 -7.89 4.72
N LEU A 391 9.13 -7.92 5.49
CA LEU A 391 9.12 -7.95 6.95
C LEU A 391 8.30 -9.14 7.45
N PRO A 392 8.81 -9.88 8.45
CA PRO A 392 8.05 -10.94 9.08
C PRO A 392 6.92 -10.35 9.94
N LEU A 393 5.77 -10.99 9.89
CA LEU A 393 4.62 -10.68 10.72
C LEU A 393 4.66 -11.52 12.00
N ARG A 394 4.69 -10.85 13.15
CA ARG A 394 4.78 -11.46 14.48
C ARG A 394 3.43 -11.30 15.21
N PRO A 395 2.55 -12.31 15.18
CA PRO A 395 1.22 -12.19 15.76
C PRO A 395 1.27 -12.06 17.29
N ALA A 396 0.41 -11.20 17.82
CA ALA A 396 0.23 -10.99 19.25
C ALA A 396 -0.64 -12.09 19.89
N PHE A 397 -1.55 -12.68 19.11
CA PHE A 397 -2.47 -13.74 19.54
C PHE A 397 -1.96 -15.14 19.17
N GLY A 398 -2.44 -16.17 19.88
CA GLY A 398 -2.13 -17.58 19.60
C GLY A 398 -3.06 -18.15 18.53
N GLY A 399 -2.60 -19.15 17.76
CA GLY A 399 -3.22 -19.62 16.53
C GLY A 399 -4.57 -20.36 16.64
N GLU A 400 -5.18 -20.44 17.82
CA GLU A 400 -6.47 -21.13 18.02
C GLU A 400 -7.62 -20.17 18.37
N ASP A 401 -7.34 -18.91 18.75
CA ASP A 401 -8.37 -17.99 19.24
C ASP A 401 -9.22 -17.39 18.11
N VAL A 402 -8.70 -17.38 16.88
CA VAL A 402 -9.31 -16.69 15.74
C VAL A 402 -9.11 -17.50 14.46
N ARG A 403 -10.16 -17.58 13.62
CA ARG A 403 -10.11 -18.23 12.31
C ARG A 403 -9.01 -17.63 11.43
N SER A 404 -8.03 -18.43 11.00
CA SER A 404 -6.96 -17.98 10.10
C SER A 404 -7.48 -17.66 8.70
N ALA A 405 -7.04 -16.52 8.14
CA ALA A 405 -7.34 -16.17 6.75
C ALA A 405 -6.59 -17.10 5.80
N ALA A 406 -5.32 -17.40 6.09
CA ALA A 406 -4.50 -18.32 5.31
C ALA A 406 -5.14 -19.70 5.18
N SER A 407 -5.54 -20.32 6.30
CA SER A 407 -6.19 -21.64 6.25
C SER A 407 -7.54 -21.60 5.54
N THR A 408 -8.32 -20.54 5.73
CA THR A 408 -9.66 -20.39 5.12
C THR A 408 -9.57 -20.22 3.60
N VAL A 409 -8.70 -19.34 3.12
CA VAL A 409 -8.50 -19.09 1.69
C VAL A 409 -7.86 -20.30 1.01
N ARG A 410 -6.91 -20.97 1.66
CA ARG A 410 -6.35 -22.23 1.16
C ARG A 410 -7.41 -23.32 1.02
N ALA A 411 -8.28 -23.50 2.01
CA ALA A 411 -9.37 -24.47 1.94
C ALA A 411 -10.35 -24.16 0.78
N LEU A 412 -10.61 -22.87 0.50
CA LEU A 412 -11.38 -22.48 -0.69
C LEU A 412 -10.66 -22.85 -1.99
N ARG A 413 -9.35 -22.57 -2.08
CA ARG A 413 -8.51 -22.94 -3.24
C ARG A 413 -8.54 -24.44 -3.50
N GLU A 414 -8.29 -25.25 -2.47
CA GLU A 414 -8.26 -26.73 -2.57
C GLU A 414 -9.62 -27.29 -3.01
N ARG A 415 -10.74 -26.71 -2.56
CA ARG A 415 -12.09 -27.08 -3.04
C ARG A 415 -12.32 -26.73 -4.51
N LEU A 416 -11.75 -25.63 -4.99
CA LEU A 416 -11.82 -25.25 -6.40
C LEU A 416 -10.96 -26.18 -7.27
N GLU A 417 -9.85 -26.70 -6.75
CA GLU A 417 -8.97 -27.68 -7.40
C GLU A 417 -9.56 -29.11 -7.43
N GLY A 418 -10.02 -29.63 -6.28
CA GLY A 418 -10.34 -31.04 -6.07
C GLY A 418 -11.67 -31.55 -6.64
N ALA A 419 -12.52 -30.68 -7.16
CA ALA A 419 -13.77 -31.09 -7.83
C ALA A 419 -13.67 -30.97 -9.37
N ALA A 420 -12.51 -31.34 -9.93
CA ALA A 420 -12.26 -31.40 -11.37
C ALA A 420 -12.69 -32.76 -11.95
#